data_AF-A0A7V9ADZ3-F1
#
_entry.id   AF-A0A7V9ADZ3-F1
#
_cell.length_a   1.000
_cell.length_b   1.000
_cell.length_c   1.000
_cell.angle_alpha   90.00
_cell.angle_beta   90.00
_cell.angle_gamma   90.00
#
_symmetry.space_group_name_H-M   'P 1'
#
loop_
_entity.id
_entity.type
_entity.pdbx_description
1 polymer ?
#
loop_
_entity_poly.entity_id
_entity_poly.type
_entity_poly.pdbx_seq_one_letter_code
_entity_poly.pdbx_strand_id
1 'polypeptide(L)'
;MAREAAEQLRELVAAGEEIAYDVREASDGSRLTRYEPLTARFVRDHAPELRQLDSFGIACAALEAASIAEPYLAEMGIAPPADSRRRAELAGTVFLCRLWADSTDFSLDRDRLTVALDEVEAAGAPPDEQIDVVVPLRGLVMSARRLDLPSASIVRSDSVDAPAEAAAVEGLGAAPWEPTFLAVARIDPHADGESPADVGARAVESLRGLVTTLRLFGSGGVGLGPHAWIRSSGDRWRRISTGAGRPRPGGYRLGDEELSELRAFARSLSKRWSDLGRPPSAGSFGSIGRAISRFEAGLERTVVVEGLSDHLLSLRVVLEGAGPAQLGMAMRVAALCAEPGQRESVKGVVDRALSLERELWSGEPAGDDDQPPAATALELEELARAILKDAACGHLGSDLRTTADEILLADGLAVGEGAIEQRGETAEWQPGDEEPGLAPEGELDVDLDADPGPDADWPSDDEVEQAYGPQPVWEQPTQAYSLGERFDADAEIEAEAEAEAEAEVEAGGDGGLDAAPPRPIDLFRASRERIAERAELQVPEEEDRISFQPEDARDEEDEVAQRAEAVSDWRHSRELEPAMVAESSPVFELIEQSRAERRSRDERVAELFPRPEACDWNVRELAYARRSPDDA
;
A
#
# COMPACT_ATOMS: atom_id res chain seq x y z
N MET A 1 40.81 6.12 -7.47
CA MET A 1 40.48 7.56 -7.54
C MET A 1 41.54 8.46 -6.93
N ALA A 2 41.62 8.67 -5.60
CA ALA A 2 42.47 9.72 -5.00
C ALA A 2 43.97 9.68 -5.38
N ARG A 3 44.55 8.49 -5.51
CA ARG A 3 45.95 8.31 -5.95
C ARG A 3 46.18 8.76 -7.40
N GLU A 4 45.35 8.30 -8.32
CA GLU A 4 45.44 8.67 -9.74
C GLU A 4 45.10 10.15 -9.96
N ALA A 5 44.12 10.68 -9.24
CA ALA A 5 43.81 12.11 -9.24
C ALA A 5 45.02 12.95 -8.75
N ALA A 6 45.72 12.52 -7.69
CA ALA A 6 46.95 13.18 -7.24
C ALA A 6 48.09 13.14 -8.27
N GLU A 7 48.21 12.05 -9.03
CA GLU A 7 49.19 11.95 -10.13
C GLU A 7 48.83 12.92 -11.25
N GLN A 8 47.59 12.90 -11.73
CA GLN A 8 47.10 13.77 -12.78
C GLN A 8 47.24 15.27 -12.43
N LEU A 9 46.87 15.67 -11.21
CA LEU A 9 46.94 17.06 -10.78
C LEU A 9 48.40 17.54 -10.61
N ARG A 10 49.32 16.66 -10.17
CA ARG A 10 50.76 17.00 -10.12
C ARG A 10 51.36 17.12 -11.52
N GLU A 11 50.91 16.32 -12.47
CA GLU A 11 51.34 16.45 -13.87
C GLU A 11 50.90 17.78 -14.48
N LEU A 12 49.67 18.24 -14.19
CA LEU A 12 49.18 19.56 -14.62
C LEU A 12 50.00 20.70 -14.03
N VAL A 13 50.30 20.64 -12.73
CA VAL A 13 51.17 21.63 -12.08
C VAL A 13 52.59 21.59 -12.65
N ALA A 14 53.14 20.40 -12.93
CA ALA A 14 54.44 20.24 -13.57
C ALA A 14 54.47 20.75 -15.02
N ALA A 15 53.33 20.72 -15.73
CA ALA A 15 53.14 21.29 -17.06
C ALA A 15 53.05 22.83 -17.05
N GLY A 16 52.99 23.46 -15.87
CA GLY A 16 53.03 24.90 -15.69
C GLY A 16 51.70 25.54 -15.27
N GLU A 17 50.70 24.75 -14.89
CA GLU A 17 49.46 25.30 -14.32
C GLU A 17 49.67 25.74 -12.86
N GLU A 18 49.23 26.95 -12.52
CA GLU A 18 49.48 27.55 -11.21
C GLU A 18 48.27 27.41 -10.28
N ILE A 19 48.53 26.99 -9.03
CA ILE A 19 47.54 27.03 -7.95
C ILE A 19 47.42 28.47 -7.46
N ALA A 20 46.25 29.09 -7.65
CA ALA A 20 45.98 30.43 -7.17
C ALA A 20 46.01 30.49 -5.63
N TYR A 21 46.40 31.64 -5.07
CA TYR A 21 46.35 31.90 -3.63
C TYR A 21 45.44 33.08 -3.34
N ASP A 22 44.66 32.98 -2.27
CA ASP A 22 43.90 34.09 -1.70
C ASP A 22 44.63 34.69 -0.49
N VAL A 23 44.40 35.97 -0.23
CA VAL A 23 45.03 36.70 0.87
C VAL A 23 43.98 37.05 1.91
N ARG A 24 44.03 36.39 3.07
CA ARG A 24 43.15 36.70 4.21
C ARG A 24 43.86 37.51 5.28
N GLU A 25 43.17 38.50 5.81
CA GLU A 25 43.56 39.18 7.05
C GLU A 25 43.34 38.23 8.23
N ALA A 26 44.33 38.12 9.13
CA ALA A 26 44.26 37.16 10.22
C ALA A 26 43.17 37.54 11.23
N SER A 27 42.25 36.61 11.51
CA SER A 27 41.14 36.77 12.46
C SER A 27 41.59 36.83 13.94
N ASP A 28 42.80 36.37 14.25
CA ASP A 28 43.23 36.07 15.62
C ASP A 28 44.24 37.09 16.20
N GLY A 29 44.14 38.36 15.80
CA GLY A 29 44.99 39.44 16.34
C GLY A 29 46.45 39.44 15.85
N SER A 30 46.79 38.58 14.89
CA SER A 30 48.07 38.65 14.16
C SER A 30 48.02 39.76 13.10
N ARG A 31 49.09 40.55 12.97
CA ARG A 31 49.21 41.60 11.92
C ARG A 31 49.75 41.07 10.58
N LEU A 32 49.92 39.76 10.44
CA LEU A 32 50.48 39.14 9.24
C LEU A 32 49.35 38.58 8.36
N THR A 33 49.37 38.93 7.08
CA THR A 33 48.50 38.36 6.06
C THR A 33 48.79 36.87 5.88
N ARG A 34 47.74 36.05 5.81
CA ARG A 34 47.83 34.60 5.54
C ARG A 34 47.49 34.36 4.07
N TYR A 35 48.35 33.61 3.38
CA TYR A 35 48.09 33.12 2.03
C TYR A 35 47.41 31.75 2.12
N GLU A 36 46.23 31.62 1.54
CA GLU A 36 45.44 30.38 1.53
C GLU A 36 45.44 29.81 0.10
N PRO A 37 45.96 28.60 -0.12
CA PRO A 37 45.97 28.00 -1.45
C PRO A 37 44.54 27.64 -1.88
N LEU A 38 44.15 28.07 -3.09
CA LEU A 38 42.85 27.78 -3.67
C LEU A 38 42.84 26.42 -4.41
N THR A 39 43.34 25.37 -3.75
CA THR A 39 43.40 24.02 -4.33
C THR A 39 42.03 23.45 -4.68
N ALA A 40 41.01 23.72 -3.86
CA ALA A 40 39.64 23.30 -4.17
C ALA A 40 39.11 23.92 -5.47
N ARG A 41 39.50 25.16 -5.77
CA ARG A 41 39.18 25.80 -7.05
C ARG A 41 39.93 25.13 -8.20
N PHE A 42 41.23 24.89 -8.02
CA PHE A 42 42.06 24.19 -9.01
C PHE A 42 41.47 22.81 -9.36
N VAL A 43 41.11 22.00 -8.37
CA VAL A 43 40.47 20.69 -8.57
C VAL A 43 39.15 20.81 -9.34
N ARG A 44 38.34 21.83 -9.03
CA ARG A 44 37.05 22.07 -9.70
C ARG A 44 37.24 22.48 -11.16
N ASP A 45 38.20 23.35 -11.44
CA ASP A 45 38.51 23.84 -12.78
C ASP A 45 39.02 22.68 -13.66
N HIS A 46 39.69 21.69 -13.07
CA HIS A 46 40.17 20.46 -13.73
C HIS A 46 39.28 19.22 -13.53
N ALA A 47 38.02 19.41 -13.12
CA ALA A 47 37.08 18.29 -13.02
C ALA A 47 36.86 17.53 -14.35
N PRO A 48 36.86 18.15 -15.55
CA PRO A 48 36.73 17.43 -16.82
C PRO A 48 37.84 16.39 -17.07
N GLU A 49 39.08 16.68 -16.67
CA GLU A 49 40.24 15.80 -16.79
C GLU A 49 40.14 14.64 -15.80
N LEU A 50 39.68 14.92 -14.57
CA LEU A 50 39.49 13.90 -13.53
C LEU A 50 38.38 12.90 -13.91
N ARG A 51 37.32 13.35 -14.59
CA ARG A 51 36.24 12.47 -15.08
C ARG A 51 36.69 11.47 -16.14
N GLN A 52 37.83 11.70 -16.80
CA GLN A 52 38.37 10.77 -17.80
C GLN A 52 39.11 9.59 -17.17
N LEU A 53 39.37 9.64 -15.85
CA LEU A 53 40.02 8.55 -15.14
C LEU A 53 39.02 7.40 -14.89
N ASP A 54 39.40 6.18 -15.29
CA ASP A 54 38.58 4.98 -15.03
C ASP A 54 38.27 4.81 -13.54
N SER A 55 39.24 5.10 -12.67
CA SER A 55 39.07 4.97 -11.22
C SER A 55 38.16 6.03 -10.61
N PHE A 56 37.90 7.16 -11.31
CA PHE A 56 36.89 8.14 -10.91
C PHE A 56 35.49 7.60 -11.24
N GLY A 57 35.31 7.00 -12.41
CA GLY A 57 34.06 6.34 -12.81
C GLY A 57 33.67 5.21 -11.84
N ILE A 58 34.62 4.36 -11.45
CA ILE A 58 34.38 3.27 -10.48
C ILE A 58 33.93 3.82 -9.12
N ALA A 59 34.56 4.90 -8.64
CA ALA A 59 34.19 5.52 -7.37
C ALA A 59 32.79 6.16 -7.42
N CYS A 60 32.45 6.83 -8.53
CA CYS A 60 31.11 7.39 -8.73
C CYS A 60 30.04 6.29 -8.75
N ALA A 61 30.30 5.17 -9.43
CA ALA A 61 29.39 4.03 -9.42
C ALA A 61 29.20 3.44 -8.02
N ALA A 62 30.25 3.42 -7.19
CA ALA A 62 30.15 2.98 -5.80
C ALA A 62 29.32 3.96 -4.94
N LEU A 63 29.51 5.27 -5.11
CA LEU A 63 28.71 6.30 -4.43
C LEU A 63 27.23 6.25 -4.83
N GLU A 64 26.95 5.98 -6.10
CA GLU A 64 25.59 5.78 -6.62
C GLU A 64 24.96 4.52 -6.04
N ALA A 65 25.65 3.38 -6.07
CA ALA A 65 25.16 2.11 -5.53
C ALA A 65 24.89 2.19 -4.02
N ALA A 66 25.68 2.97 -3.28
CA ALA A 66 25.52 3.19 -1.85
C ALA A 66 24.48 4.28 -1.50
N SER A 67 23.99 5.04 -2.48
CA SER A 67 23.06 6.17 -2.27
C SER A 67 23.60 7.26 -1.31
N ILE A 68 24.93 7.41 -1.21
CA ILE A 68 25.59 8.37 -0.30
C ILE A 68 25.77 9.75 -0.96
N ALA A 69 25.73 9.83 -2.29
CA ALA A 69 26.02 11.08 -3.02
C ALA A 69 25.06 12.23 -2.69
N GLU A 70 23.79 11.95 -2.43
CA GLU A 70 22.80 12.97 -2.06
C GLU A 70 22.99 13.52 -0.64
N PRO A 71 23.03 12.69 0.41
CA PRO A 71 23.22 13.20 1.77
C PRO A 71 24.57 13.88 1.94
N TYR A 72 25.64 13.36 1.32
CA TYR A 72 26.96 14.01 1.36
C TYR A 72 26.96 15.41 0.76
N LEU A 73 26.28 15.63 -0.38
CA LEU A 73 26.17 16.96 -0.98
C LEU A 73 25.32 17.91 -0.14
N ALA A 74 24.24 17.41 0.47
CA ALA A 74 23.37 18.18 1.35
C ALA A 74 24.12 18.65 2.62
N GLU A 75 24.92 17.79 3.25
CA GLU A 75 25.77 18.14 4.39
C GLU A 75 26.79 19.23 4.03
N MET A 76 27.31 19.19 2.79
CA MET A 76 28.21 20.21 2.26
C MET A 76 27.49 21.50 1.82
N GLY A 77 26.16 21.58 1.97
CA GLY A 77 25.36 22.74 1.57
C GLY A 77 25.24 22.94 0.06
N ILE A 78 25.45 21.88 -0.73
CA ILE A 78 25.41 21.91 -2.20
C ILE A 78 24.11 21.27 -2.67
N ALA A 79 23.32 22.00 -3.45
CA ALA A 79 22.08 21.48 -4.03
C ALA A 79 22.39 20.30 -4.99
N PRO A 80 21.87 19.08 -4.72
CA PRO A 80 22.18 17.91 -5.52
C PRO A 80 21.47 17.96 -6.88
N PRO A 81 22.15 17.60 -7.99
CA PRO A 81 21.52 17.41 -9.29
C PRO A 81 20.46 16.29 -9.28
N ALA A 82 19.40 16.46 -10.08
CA ALA A 82 18.34 15.46 -10.22
C ALA A 82 18.84 14.12 -10.79
N ASP A 83 19.79 14.15 -11.73
CA ASP A 83 20.39 12.97 -12.35
C ASP A 83 21.38 12.27 -11.38
N SER A 84 21.16 10.98 -11.12
CA SER A 84 21.93 10.17 -10.15
C SER A 84 23.41 10.13 -10.49
N ARG A 85 23.73 9.99 -11.79
CA ARG A 85 25.11 9.92 -12.25
C ARG A 85 25.83 11.26 -12.06
N ARG A 86 25.20 12.37 -12.47
CA ARG A 86 25.75 13.72 -12.26
C ARG A 86 25.91 14.06 -10.79
N ARG A 87 25.01 13.55 -9.94
CA ARG A 87 25.10 13.70 -8.49
C ARG A 87 26.32 12.97 -7.93
N ALA A 88 26.55 11.72 -8.34
CA ALA A 88 27.73 10.95 -7.94
C ALA A 88 29.04 11.59 -8.43
N GLU A 89 29.08 12.09 -9.66
CA GLU A 89 30.24 12.82 -10.19
C GLU A 89 30.53 14.12 -9.42
N LEU A 90 29.48 14.85 -9.04
CA LEU A 90 29.61 16.05 -8.22
C LEU A 90 30.12 15.70 -6.82
N ALA A 91 29.55 14.67 -6.18
CA ALA A 91 30.00 14.18 -4.87
C ALA A 91 31.48 13.75 -4.90
N GLY A 92 31.90 13.01 -5.93
CA GLY A 92 33.31 12.63 -6.13
C GLY A 92 34.24 13.83 -6.30
N THR A 93 33.79 14.86 -7.02
CA THR A 93 34.55 16.12 -7.19
C THR A 93 34.66 16.89 -5.88
N VAL A 94 33.59 16.96 -5.10
CA VAL A 94 33.56 17.62 -3.78
C VAL A 94 34.47 16.90 -2.79
N PHE A 95 34.45 15.56 -2.79
CA PHE A 95 35.38 14.75 -2.00
C PHE A 95 36.84 15.08 -2.31
N LEU A 96 37.21 15.16 -3.60
CA LEU A 96 38.58 15.53 -4.00
C LEU A 96 38.92 16.99 -3.61
N CYS A 97 37.97 17.92 -3.74
CA CYS A 97 38.16 19.30 -3.26
C CYS A 97 38.44 19.35 -1.75
N ARG A 98 37.70 18.58 -0.95
CA ARG A 98 37.86 18.47 0.50
C ARG A 98 39.19 17.82 0.88
N LEU A 99 39.54 16.74 0.19
CA LEU A 99 40.78 15.98 0.43
C LEU A 99 42.03 16.89 0.39
N TRP A 100 42.09 17.81 -0.58
CA TRP A 100 43.22 18.74 -0.74
C TRP A 100 42.93 20.19 -0.32
N ALA A 101 41.82 20.44 0.38
CA ALA A 101 41.54 21.75 0.96
C ALA A 101 42.73 22.20 1.82
N ASP A 102 43.11 23.48 1.71
CA ASP A 102 44.23 24.10 2.43
C ASP A 102 45.62 23.46 2.20
N SER A 103 45.74 22.54 1.23
CA SER A 103 47.01 21.95 0.84
C SER A 103 47.75 22.85 -0.15
N THR A 104 49.08 22.89 -0.10
CA THR A 104 49.89 23.59 -1.12
C THR A 104 50.35 22.68 -2.25
N ASP A 105 50.14 21.37 -2.11
CA ASP A 105 50.48 20.33 -3.09
C ASP A 105 49.45 19.19 -3.02
N PHE A 106 49.42 18.36 -4.06
CA PHE A 106 48.53 17.19 -4.20
C PHE A 106 49.17 15.90 -3.66
N SER A 107 50.09 16.00 -2.69
CA SER A 107 50.62 14.81 -2.01
C SER A 107 49.50 14.07 -1.26
N LEU A 108 49.38 12.76 -1.45
CA LEU A 108 48.38 11.96 -0.78
C LEU A 108 48.85 11.59 0.63
N ASP A 109 48.30 12.26 1.64
CA ASP A 109 48.50 11.92 3.04
C ASP A 109 47.45 10.91 3.51
N ARG A 110 47.89 9.90 4.28
CA ARG A 110 47.02 8.79 4.69
C ARG A 110 46.01 9.22 5.74
N ASP A 111 46.41 10.09 6.65
CA ASP A 111 45.55 10.53 7.75
C ASP A 111 44.44 11.43 7.21
N ARG A 112 44.78 12.39 6.33
CA ARG A 112 43.79 13.21 5.61
C ARG A 112 42.82 12.39 4.77
N LEU A 113 43.33 11.38 4.05
CA LEU A 113 42.47 10.49 3.26
C LEU A 113 41.50 9.73 4.16
N THR A 114 41.97 9.24 5.31
CA THR A 114 41.11 8.53 6.27
C THR A 114 40.01 9.46 6.78
N VAL A 115 40.36 10.68 7.22
CA VAL A 115 39.37 11.69 7.67
C VAL A 115 38.34 12.02 6.57
N ALA A 116 38.78 12.19 5.32
CA ALA A 116 37.88 12.49 4.22
C ALA A 116 36.96 11.30 3.87
N LEU A 117 37.43 10.05 4.06
CA LEU A 117 36.60 8.86 3.90
C LEU A 117 35.59 8.73 5.04
N ASP A 118 36.01 8.96 6.29
CA ASP A 118 35.14 8.95 7.46
C ASP A 118 34.01 9.99 7.32
N GLU A 119 34.28 11.16 6.72
CA GLU A 119 33.27 12.19 6.41
C GLU A 119 32.22 11.69 5.40
N VAL A 120 32.64 11.02 4.33
CA VAL A 120 31.72 10.44 3.34
C VAL A 120 30.92 9.28 3.94
N GLU A 121 31.56 8.46 4.76
CA GLU A 121 30.90 7.35 5.46
C GLU A 121 29.88 7.85 6.49
N ALA A 122 30.20 8.94 7.21
CA ALA A 122 29.29 9.60 8.14
C ALA A 122 28.06 10.17 7.43
N ALA A 123 28.21 10.76 6.25
CA ALA A 123 27.08 11.21 5.44
C ALA A 123 26.18 10.06 4.96
N GLY A 124 26.73 8.84 4.86
CA GLY A 124 25.97 7.62 4.57
C GLY A 124 25.37 6.96 5.81
N ALA A 125 25.74 7.40 7.02
CA ALA A 125 25.17 6.88 8.24
C ALA A 125 23.69 7.27 8.32
N PRO A 126 22.82 6.36 8.81
CA PRO A 126 21.44 6.73 9.08
C PRO A 126 21.43 7.92 10.05
N PRO A 127 20.56 8.93 9.87
CA PRO A 127 20.50 10.07 10.77
C PRO A 127 20.32 9.58 12.21
N ASP A 128 20.91 10.28 13.19
CA ASP A 128 20.99 9.89 14.60
C ASP A 128 19.62 9.65 15.28
N GLU A 129 18.52 9.92 14.59
CA GLU A 129 17.14 9.72 15.05
C GLU A 129 16.35 8.69 14.21
N GLN A 130 16.98 7.99 13.26
CA GLN A 130 16.29 6.96 12.49
C GLN A 130 15.88 5.79 13.38
N ILE A 131 14.63 5.36 13.21
CA ILE A 131 14.07 4.20 13.90
C ILE A 131 14.07 3.01 12.93
N ASP A 132 14.83 1.99 13.30
CA ASP A 132 14.88 0.70 12.63
C ASP A 132 13.83 -0.24 13.24
N VAL A 133 12.98 -0.83 12.41
CA VAL A 133 12.08 -1.91 12.79
C VAL A 133 12.35 -3.14 11.95
N VAL A 134 12.61 -4.26 12.60
CA VAL A 134 12.96 -5.53 11.97
C VAL A 134 11.95 -6.61 12.37
N VAL A 135 11.41 -7.31 11.39
CA VAL A 135 10.39 -8.35 11.59
C VAL A 135 10.69 -9.58 10.74
N PRO A 136 10.71 -10.79 11.31
CA PRO A 136 10.84 -12.02 10.55
C PRO A 136 9.69 -12.21 9.57
N LEU A 137 9.99 -12.58 8.34
CA LEU A 137 9.00 -12.95 7.34
C LEU A 137 8.81 -14.46 7.33
N ARG A 138 7.56 -14.89 7.46
CA ARG A 138 7.17 -16.30 7.48
C ARG A 138 6.71 -16.73 6.10
N GLY A 139 7.20 -17.89 5.66
CA GLY A 139 6.81 -18.52 4.39
C GLY A 139 7.51 -17.98 3.16
N LEU A 140 8.28 -16.89 3.25
CA LEU A 140 8.99 -16.30 2.11
C LEU A 140 10.30 -17.03 1.80
N VAL A 141 10.50 -17.35 0.53
CA VAL A 141 11.74 -17.90 -0.03
C VAL A 141 12.11 -17.08 -1.26
N MET A 142 13.32 -16.52 -1.27
CA MET A 142 13.88 -15.83 -2.44
C MET A 142 15.37 -16.17 -2.62
N SER A 143 15.86 -16.04 -3.85
CA SER A 143 17.28 -16.19 -4.21
C SER A 143 18.12 -14.97 -3.82
N ALA A 144 17.55 -13.76 -3.94
CA ALA A 144 18.23 -12.52 -3.61
C ALA A 144 18.50 -12.37 -2.11
N ARG A 145 19.64 -11.75 -1.77
CA ARG A 145 19.97 -11.44 -0.36
C ARG A 145 19.25 -10.21 0.17
N ARG A 146 18.87 -9.30 -0.73
CA ARG A 146 18.24 -8.03 -0.40
C ARG A 146 17.33 -7.59 -1.54
N LEU A 147 16.16 -7.08 -1.16
CA LEU A 147 15.15 -6.52 -2.03
C LEU A 147 14.59 -5.25 -1.39
N ASP A 148 14.95 -4.09 -1.93
CA ASP A 148 14.42 -2.81 -1.47
C ASP A 148 13.09 -2.48 -2.17
N LEU A 149 12.05 -2.24 -1.39
CA LEU A 149 10.73 -1.79 -1.83
C LEU A 149 10.38 -0.45 -1.15
N PRO A 150 9.44 0.34 -1.70
CA PRO A 150 9.11 1.66 -1.15
C PRO A 150 8.59 1.64 0.29
N SER A 151 7.86 0.60 0.68
CA SER A 151 7.30 0.47 2.03
C SER A 151 8.32 -0.06 3.05
N ALA A 152 9.14 -1.04 2.65
CA ALA A 152 10.16 -1.66 3.50
C ALA A 152 11.15 -2.45 2.65
N SER A 153 12.31 -2.78 3.21
CA SER A 153 13.31 -3.64 2.58
C SER A 153 13.19 -5.07 3.09
N ILE A 154 13.35 -6.07 2.22
CA ILE A 154 13.46 -7.46 2.61
C ILE A 154 14.93 -7.87 2.54
N VAL A 155 15.47 -8.40 3.63
CA VAL A 155 16.90 -8.68 3.78
C VAL A 155 17.09 -10.06 4.39
N ARG A 156 18.09 -10.82 3.92
CA ARG A 156 18.44 -12.10 4.53
C ARG A 156 19.03 -11.86 5.91
N SER A 157 18.63 -12.68 6.89
CA SER A 157 18.94 -12.46 8.31
C SER A 157 20.44 -12.38 8.62
N ASP A 158 21.30 -13.01 7.82
CA ASP A 158 22.76 -13.00 7.97
C ASP A 158 23.45 -11.73 7.42
N SER A 159 22.70 -10.85 6.76
CA SER A 159 23.24 -9.64 6.10
C SER A 159 22.86 -8.34 6.79
N VAL A 160 22.12 -8.41 7.90
CA VAL A 160 21.71 -7.25 8.70
C VAL A 160 22.04 -7.50 10.18
N ASP A 161 22.43 -6.44 10.88
CA ASP A 161 22.54 -6.46 12.34
C ASP A 161 21.15 -6.53 12.95
N ALA A 162 20.72 -7.71 13.36
CA ALA A 162 19.43 -7.98 13.99
C ALA A 162 19.59 -8.88 15.22
N PRO A 163 18.67 -8.81 16.19
CA PRO A 163 18.68 -9.71 17.34
C PRO A 163 18.72 -11.18 16.93
N ALA A 164 19.47 -12.00 17.68
CA ALA A 164 19.57 -13.44 17.42
C ALA A 164 18.18 -14.13 17.41
N GLU A 165 17.25 -13.66 18.24
CA GLU A 165 15.85 -14.11 18.26
C GLU A 165 15.10 -13.81 16.96
N ALA A 166 15.40 -12.70 16.29
CA ALA A 166 14.78 -12.34 15.01
C ALA A 166 15.34 -13.19 13.87
N ALA A 167 16.63 -13.52 13.93
CA ALA A 167 17.31 -14.38 12.96
C ALA A 167 17.03 -15.88 13.18
N ALA A 168 16.47 -16.25 14.35
CA ALA A 168 16.20 -17.63 14.71
C ALA A 168 15.12 -18.25 13.80
N VAL A 169 15.36 -19.48 13.36
CA VAL A 169 14.41 -20.27 12.55
C VAL A 169 13.22 -20.78 13.39
N GLU A 170 13.38 -20.78 14.72
CA GLU A 170 12.41 -21.33 15.67
C GLU A 170 11.09 -20.55 15.63
N GLY A 171 9.98 -21.27 15.39
CA GLY A 171 8.64 -20.66 15.25
C GLY A 171 8.30 -20.11 13.86
N LEU A 172 9.27 -20.02 12.93
CA LEU A 172 9.01 -19.55 11.56
C LEU A 172 8.45 -20.64 10.63
N GLY A 173 8.60 -21.91 11.01
CA GLY A 173 8.12 -23.06 10.23
C GLY A 173 8.98 -23.39 9.01
N ALA A 174 10.18 -22.81 8.94
CA ALA A 174 11.20 -23.12 7.94
C ALA A 174 12.15 -24.22 8.46
N ALA A 175 12.77 -24.94 7.53
CA ALA A 175 13.78 -25.92 7.91
C ALA A 175 15.07 -25.23 8.42
N PRO A 176 15.87 -25.86 9.30
CA PRO A 176 17.07 -25.23 9.89
C PRO A 176 18.11 -24.74 8.88
N TRP A 177 18.09 -25.25 7.64
CA TRP A 177 19.00 -24.89 6.55
C TRP A 177 18.42 -23.86 5.58
N GLU A 178 17.14 -23.52 5.71
CA GLU A 178 16.51 -22.53 4.84
C GLU A 178 16.87 -21.11 5.30
N PRO A 179 17.19 -20.20 4.37
CA PRO A 179 17.52 -18.83 4.74
C PRO A 179 16.30 -18.10 5.31
N THR A 180 16.47 -17.50 6.49
CA THR A 180 15.46 -16.62 7.10
C THR A 180 15.53 -15.23 6.47
N PHE A 181 14.38 -14.65 6.13
CA PHE A 181 14.26 -13.28 5.64
C PHE A 181 13.61 -12.38 6.68
N LEU A 182 14.08 -11.15 6.75
CA LEU A 182 13.61 -10.10 7.65
C LEU A 182 13.07 -8.94 6.81
N ALA A 183 11.90 -8.43 7.17
CA ALA A 183 11.42 -7.13 6.72
C ALA A 183 12.03 -6.05 7.61
N VAL A 184 12.63 -5.04 6.99
CA VAL A 184 13.30 -3.91 7.64
C VAL A 184 12.60 -2.63 7.18
N ALA A 185 11.93 -1.96 8.10
CA ALA A 185 11.36 -0.64 7.90
C ALA A 185 12.26 0.39 8.62
N ARG A 186 12.67 1.43 7.89
CA ARG A 186 13.47 2.53 8.44
C ARG A 186 12.64 3.79 8.38
N ILE A 187 12.36 4.38 9.53
CA ILE A 187 11.51 5.58 9.62
C ILE A 187 12.31 6.72 10.16
N ASP A 188 12.24 7.83 9.45
CA ASP A 188 12.65 9.13 9.94
C ASP A 188 11.51 9.72 10.78
N PRO A 189 11.70 9.92 12.09
CA PRO A 189 10.66 10.46 12.96
C PRO A 189 10.26 11.89 12.59
N HIS A 190 11.14 12.65 11.91
CA HIS A 190 10.98 14.07 11.61
C HIS A 190 10.47 14.37 10.20
N ALA A 191 10.38 13.36 9.33
CA ALA A 191 9.99 13.56 7.93
C ALA A 191 8.60 14.21 7.74
N ASP A 192 7.68 14.05 8.69
CA ASP A 192 6.27 14.46 8.52
C ASP A 192 5.79 15.56 9.49
N GLY A 193 6.68 16.11 10.36
CA GLY A 193 6.27 17.09 11.38
C GLY A 193 5.24 16.59 12.41
N GLU A 194 4.93 15.29 12.39
CA GLU A 194 3.97 14.60 13.25
C GLU A 194 4.60 14.11 14.56
N SER A 195 3.75 13.82 15.56
CA SER A 195 4.17 13.47 16.91
C SER A 195 5.02 12.18 16.95
N PRO A 196 6.12 12.14 17.72
CA PRO A 196 6.99 10.96 17.83
C PRO A 196 6.30 9.72 18.43
N ALA A 197 5.11 9.89 19.04
CA ALA A 197 4.32 8.79 19.59
C ALA A 197 3.80 7.79 18.53
N ASP A 198 3.67 8.21 17.27
CA ASP A 198 3.07 7.41 16.19
C ASP A 198 4.09 6.67 15.31
N VAL A 199 5.39 6.79 15.60
CA VAL A 199 6.45 6.19 14.76
C VAL A 199 6.35 4.66 14.72
N GLY A 200 6.06 4.02 15.85
CA GLY A 200 5.87 2.57 15.91
C GLY A 200 4.67 2.11 15.08
N ALA A 201 3.58 2.89 15.08
CA ALA A 201 2.40 2.60 14.27
C ALA A 201 2.70 2.73 12.77
N ARG A 202 3.42 3.78 12.35
CA ARG A 202 3.89 3.96 10.97
C ARG A 202 4.79 2.81 10.50
N ALA A 203 5.63 2.28 11.39
CA ALA A 203 6.48 1.12 11.08
C ALA A 203 5.64 -0.12 10.80
N VAL A 204 4.70 -0.42 11.68
CA VAL A 204 3.79 -1.56 11.54
C VAL A 204 2.94 -1.42 10.28
N GLU A 205 2.45 -0.21 9.98
CA GLU A 205 1.67 0.05 8.76
C GLU A 205 2.51 -0.16 7.49
N SER A 206 3.76 0.31 7.49
CA SER A 206 4.70 0.09 6.38
C SER A 206 4.97 -1.40 6.15
N LEU A 207 5.12 -2.17 7.23
CA LEU A 207 5.32 -3.62 7.20
C LEU A 207 4.05 -4.38 6.77
N ARG A 208 2.87 -3.91 7.15
CA ARG A 208 1.59 -4.45 6.64
C ARG A 208 1.44 -4.18 5.15
N GLY A 209 1.73 -2.95 4.72
CA GLY A 209 1.75 -2.58 3.30
C GLY A 209 2.70 -3.44 2.48
N LEU A 210 3.88 -3.77 3.02
CA LEU A 210 4.80 -4.75 2.42
C LEU A 210 4.13 -6.12 2.23
N VAL A 211 3.52 -6.69 3.27
CA VAL A 211 2.88 -8.02 3.19
C VAL A 211 1.71 -8.02 2.21
N THR A 212 0.87 -6.98 2.23
CA THR A 212 -0.21 -6.83 1.25
C THR A 212 0.32 -6.70 -0.18
N THR A 213 1.44 -6.00 -0.38
CA THR A 213 2.08 -5.92 -1.70
C THR A 213 2.49 -7.30 -2.19
N LEU A 214 3.13 -8.12 -1.34
CA LEU A 214 3.52 -9.49 -1.69
C LEU A 214 2.30 -10.37 -1.99
N ARG A 215 1.28 -10.31 -1.13
CA ARG A 215 0.03 -11.08 -1.28
C ARG A 215 -0.76 -10.65 -2.52
N LEU A 216 -0.77 -9.39 -2.91
CA LEU A 216 -1.41 -8.98 -4.17
C LEU A 216 -0.57 -9.34 -5.40
N PHE A 217 0.76 -9.34 -5.28
CA PHE A 217 1.65 -9.61 -6.41
C PHE A 217 1.55 -11.06 -6.91
N GLY A 218 1.53 -12.02 -5.99
CA GLY A 218 1.55 -13.45 -6.29
C GLY A 218 0.83 -14.30 -5.25
N SER A 219 0.58 -15.56 -5.61
CA SER A 219 -0.05 -16.53 -4.73
C SER A 219 0.96 -17.11 -3.73
N GLY A 220 0.48 -17.46 -2.55
CA GLY A 220 1.31 -18.07 -1.51
C GLY A 220 1.09 -17.52 -0.11
N GLY A 221 1.58 -18.28 0.86
CA GLY A 221 1.48 -17.95 2.27
C GLY A 221 2.66 -17.14 2.75
N VAL A 222 2.53 -15.80 2.74
CA VAL A 222 3.50 -14.88 3.38
C VAL A 222 2.85 -14.10 4.51
N GLY A 223 3.60 -13.84 5.58
CA GLY A 223 3.13 -13.03 6.69
C GLY A 223 4.27 -12.58 7.60
N LEU A 224 3.96 -11.67 8.51
CA LEU A 224 4.90 -11.22 9.54
C LEU A 224 5.00 -12.27 10.67
N GLY A 225 6.15 -12.32 11.32
CA GLY A 225 6.32 -13.01 12.60
C GLY A 225 5.51 -12.34 13.72
N PRO A 226 5.21 -13.05 14.82
CA PRO A 226 4.41 -12.52 15.93
C PRO A 226 5.08 -11.35 16.68
N HIS A 227 6.39 -11.22 16.53
CA HIS A 227 7.21 -10.22 17.19
C HIS A 227 8.06 -9.45 16.19
N ALA A 228 8.23 -8.17 16.48
CA ALA A 228 9.12 -7.26 15.80
C ALA A 228 10.12 -6.70 16.80
N TRP A 229 11.24 -6.21 16.31
CA TRP A 229 12.26 -5.56 17.10
C TRP A 229 12.45 -4.14 16.59
N ILE A 230 12.36 -3.18 17.49
CA ILE A 230 12.53 -1.75 17.21
C ILE A 230 13.77 -1.23 17.91
N ARG A 231 14.53 -0.37 17.22
CA ARG A 231 15.71 0.31 17.75
C ARG A 231 15.74 1.73 17.20
N SER A 232 15.90 2.71 18.07
CA SER A 232 16.32 4.07 17.70
C SER A 232 17.85 4.08 17.57
N SER A 233 18.44 4.89 16.69
CA SER A 233 19.90 4.91 16.52
C SER A 233 20.64 5.00 17.86
N GLY A 234 21.56 4.05 18.13
CA GLY A 234 22.30 3.95 19.40
C GLY A 234 21.59 3.22 20.56
N ASP A 235 20.29 2.93 20.46
CA ASP A 235 19.53 2.24 21.50
C ASP A 235 19.66 0.69 21.42
N ARG A 236 19.27 0.00 22.50
CA ARG A 236 19.13 -1.46 22.47
C ARG A 236 17.84 -1.87 21.73
N TRP A 237 17.86 -3.02 21.06
CA TRP A 237 16.67 -3.61 20.47
C TRP A 237 15.59 -3.84 21.54
N ARG A 238 14.38 -3.34 21.28
CA ARG A 238 13.17 -3.57 22.09
C ARG A 238 12.19 -4.43 21.29
N ARG A 239 11.59 -5.43 21.93
CA ARG A 239 10.61 -6.32 21.30
C ARG A 239 9.21 -5.71 21.38
N ILE A 240 8.48 -5.74 20.28
CA ILE A 240 7.07 -5.34 20.19
C ILE A 240 6.25 -6.47 19.54
N SER A 241 4.96 -6.52 19.80
CA SER A 241 4.05 -7.43 19.09
C SER A 241 3.66 -6.81 17.75
N THR A 242 3.64 -7.64 16.70
CA THR A 242 3.12 -7.23 15.39
C THR A 242 1.61 -7.36 15.30
N GLY A 243 1.01 -8.20 16.16
CA GLY A 243 -0.39 -8.62 16.06
C GLY A 243 -0.68 -9.44 14.80
N ALA A 244 0.34 -9.88 14.07
CA ALA A 244 0.14 -10.60 12.81
C ALA A 244 -0.29 -12.06 13.06
N GLY A 245 -1.31 -12.49 12.31
CA GLY A 245 -1.75 -13.88 12.29
C GLY A 245 -0.71 -14.82 11.67
N ARG A 246 -0.90 -16.12 11.89
CA ARG A 246 -0.08 -17.14 11.23
C ARG A 246 -0.44 -17.17 9.73
N PRO A 247 0.51 -17.04 8.79
CA PRO A 247 0.19 -17.14 7.39
C PRO A 247 -0.28 -18.56 7.04
N ARG A 248 -1.13 -18.65 6.02
CA ARG A 248 -1.59 -19.93 5.46
C ARG A 248 -0.38 -20.79 5.01
N PRO A 249 -0.43 -22.13 5.15
CA PRO A 249 0.58 -23.00 4.56
C PRO A 249 0.62 -22.86 3.03
N GLY A 250 1.78 -23.11 2.42
CA GLY A 250 1.98 -23.04 0.97
C GLY A 250 3.30 -22.35 0.59
N GLY A 251 3.81 -21.51 1.50
CA GLY A 251 5.01 -20.69 1.25
C GLY A 251 4.77 -19.67 0.13
N TYR A 252 5.75 -18.80 -0.07
CA TYR A 252 5.77 -17.77 -1.08
C TYR A 252 7.17 -17.77 -1.69
N ARG A 253 7.26 -18.13 -2.97
CA ARG A 253 8.55 -18.24 -3.68
C ARG A 253 8.67 -17.07 -4.63
N LEU A 254 9.84 -16.45 -4.63
CA LEU A 254 10.15 -15.33 -5.50
C LEU A 254 11.43 -15.64 -6.27
N GLY A 255 11.30 -15.78 -7.59
CA GLY A 255 12.41 -16.00 -8.53
C GLY A 255 13.12 -14.70 -8.91
N ASP A 256 14.31 -14.81 -9.51
CA ASP A 256 15.12 -13.63 -9.88
C ASP A 256 14.44 -12.71 -10.91
N GLU A 257 13.66 -13.28 -11.84
CA GLU A 257 12.93 -12.54 -12.88
C GLU A 257 11.83 -11.66 -12.25
N GLU A 258 11.06 -12.25 -11.33
CA GLU A 258 9.94 -11.61 -10.61
C GLU A 258 10.38 -10.45 -9.69
N LEU A 259 11.65 -10.41 -9.27
CA LEU A 259 12.15 -9.34 -8.39
C LEU A 259 12.05 -7.96 -9.04
N SER A 260 12.25 -7.87 -10.34
CA SER A 260 12.20 -6.60 -11.06
C SER A 260 10.76 -6.09 -11.22
N GLU A 261 9.84 -7.02 -11.54
CA GLU A 261 8.41 -6.78 -11.63
C GLU A 261 7.80 -6.39 -10.30
N LEU A 262 8.15 -7.10 -9.21
CA LEU A 262 7.69 -6.78 -7.87
C LEU A 262 8.12 -5.37 -7.45
N ARG A 263 9.35 -4.94 -7.80
CA ARG A 263 9.79 -3.54 -7.54
C ARG A 263 8.95 -2.54 -8.32
N ALA A 264 8.66 -2.81 -9.60
CA ALA A 264 7.84 -1.93 -10.42
C ALA A 264 6.39 -1.85 -9.91
N PHE A 265 5.83 -3.00 -9.52
CA PHE A 265 4.52 -3.13 -8.90
C PHE A 265 4.44 -2.36 -7.59
N ALA A 266 5.38 -2.58 -6.67
CA ALA A 266 5.42 -1.93 -5.36
C ALA A 266 5.52 -0.40 -5.46
N ARG A 267 6.31 0.12 -6.42
CA ARG A 267 6.36 1.57 -6.70
C ARG A 267 5.04 2.12 -7.22
N SER A 268 4.35 1.38 -8.08
CA SER A 268 3.06 1.77 -8.63
C SER A 268 1.99 1.80 -7.54
N LEU A 269 2.01 0.81 -6.65
CA LEU A 269 1.11 0.68 -5.53
C LEU A 269 1.36 1.76 -4.45
N SER A 270 2.63 2.01 -4.08
CA SER A 270 3.01 2.99 -3.06
C SER A 270 2.53 4.41 -3.40
N LYS A 271 2.58 4.81 -4.68
CA LYS A 271 2.06 6.11 -5.14
C LYS A 271 0.57 6.30 -4.89
N ARG A 272 -0.20 5.20 -4.79
CA ARG A 272 -1.66 5.21 -4.60
C ARG A 272 -2.08 4.83 -3.18
N TRP A 273 -1.21 4.17 -2.43
CA TRP A 273 -1.50 3.78 -1.06
C TRP A 273 -1.79 4.98 -0.17
N SER A 274 -1.11 6.12 -0.41
CA SER A 274 -1.39 7.39 0.26
C SER A 274 -2.84 7.88 0.06
N ASP A 275 -3.48 7.51 -1.06
CA ASP A 275 -4.89 7.82 -1.32
C ASP A 275 -5.84 6.78 -0.72
N LEU A 276 -5.39 5.53 -0.55
CA LEU A 276 -6.17 4.40 -0.01
C LEU A 276 -6.33 4.45 1.52
N GLY A 277 -5.36 5.03 2.23
CA GLY A 277 -5.36 5.13 3.70
C GLY A 277 -6.21 6.29 4.26
N ARG A 278 -6.73 7.17 3.40
CA ARG A 278 -7.56 8.30 3.86
C ARG A 278 -8.93 7.80 4.32
N PRO A 279 -9.46 8.27 5.46
CA PRO A 279 -10.80 7.89 5.89
C PRO A 279 -11.81 8.15 4.76
N PRO A 280 -12.84 7.29 4.61
CA PRO A 280 -13.68 7.26 3.43
C PRO A 280 -14.48 8.55 3.29
N SER A 281 -13.92 9.56 2.63
CA SER A 281 -14.64 10.75 2.20
C SER A 281 -15.42 10.39 0.93
N ALA A 282 -16.50 9.61 1.06
CA ALA A 282 -17.49 9.32 0.01
C ALA A 282 -16.95 9.05 -1.42
N GLY A 283 -15.72 8.57 -1.54
CA GLY A 283 -14.99 8.44 -2.80
C GLY A 283 -14.66 6.99 -3.12
N SER A 284 -14.55 6.68 -4.41
CA SER A 284 -14.38 5.33 -4.95
C SER A 284 -13.14 4.58 -4.44
N PHE A 285 -12.09 5.28 -4.00
CA PHE A 285 -10.86 4.63 -3.51
C PHE A 285 -11.03 3.98 -2.12
N GLY A 286 -12.00 4.42 -1.31
CA GLY A 286 -12.27 3.80 -0.01
C GLY A 286 -12.87 2.39 -0.11
N SER A 287 -13.52 2.04 -1.23
CA SER A 287 -14.03 0.68 -1.45
C SER A 287 -12.90 -0.29 -1.76
N ILE A 288 -11.88 0.13 -2.53
CA ILE A 288 -10.71 -0.70 -2.86
C ILE A 288 -9.93 -1.03 -1.58
N GLY A 289 -9.64 -0.05 -0.72
CA GLY A 289 -8.96 -0.30 0.56
C GLY A 289 -9.73 -1.28 1.44
N ARG A 290 -11.06 -1.15 1.50
CA ARG A 290 -11.92 -2.10 2.23
C ARG A 290 -11.94 -3.49 1.60
N ALA A 291 -11.96 -3.58 0.28
CA ALA A 291 -11.93 -4.84 -0.45
C ALA A 291 -10.59 -5.56 -0.25
N ILE A 292 -9.47 -4.83 -0.29
CA ILE A 292 -8.13 -5.38 0.04
C ILE A 292 -8.11 -5.88 1.48
N SER A 293 -8.62 -5.11 2.44
CA SER A 293 -8.69 -5.56 3.84
C SER A 293 -9.50 -6.85 4.02
N ARG A 294 -10.62 -7.00 3.29
CA ARG A 294 -11.40 -8.25 3.29
C ARG A 294 -10.66 -9.40 2.62
N PHE A 295 -9.98 -9.13 1.51
CA PHE A 295 -9.17 -10.12 0.83
C PHE A 295 -8.04 -10.66 1.74
N GLU A 296 -7.34 -9.77 2.44
CA GLU A 296 -6.32 -10.11 3.43
C GLU A 296 -6.87 -10.98 4.57
N ALA A 297 -8.06 -10.64 5.10
CA ALA A 297 -8.73 -11.46 6.12
C ALA A 297 -9.04 -12.89 5.64
N GLY A 298 -9.38 -13.05 4.34
CA GLY A 298 -9.55 -14.37 3.72
C GLY A 298 -8.24 -15.17 3.66
N LEU A 299 -7.12 -14.51 3.33
CA LEU A 299 -5.79 -15.13 3.29
C LEU A 299 -5.26 -15.54 4.67
N GLU A 300 -5.72 -14.88 5.73
CA GLU A 300 -5.37 -15.22 7.12
C GLU A 300 -6.10 -16.48 7.64
N ARG A 301 -7.16 -16.93 6.96
CA ARG A 301 -7.83 -18.19 7.29
C ARG A 301 -6.92 -19.39 7.01
N THR A 302 -6.89 -20.33 7.94
CA THR A 302 -6.07 -21.54 7.85
C THR A 302 -6.58 -22.49 6.78
N VAL A 303 -7.90 -22.58 6.63
CA VAL A 303 -8.58 -23.39 5.61
C VAL A 303 -9.05 -22.49 4.48
N VAL A 304 -8.72 -22.84 3.23
CA VAL A 304 -9.06 -22.04 2.04
C VAL A 304 -10.55 -21.78 1.94
N VAL A 305 -11.37 -22.81 2.20
CA VAL A 305 -12.84 -22.72 2.11
C VAL A 305 -13.41 -21.71 3.12
N GLU A 306 -12.80 -21.54 4.29
CA GLU A 306 -13.23 -20.52 5.26
C GLU A 306 -12.97 -19.09 4.78
N GLY A 307 -11.97 -18.90 3.90
CA GLY A 307 -11.67 -17.62 3.27
C GLY A 307 -12.64 -17.24 2.14
N LEU A 308 -13.43 -18.19 1.64
CA LEU A 308 -14.34 -17.99 0.50
C LEU A 308 -15.28 -16.78 0.70
N SER A 309 -15.93 -16.71 1.87
CA SER A 309 -16.85 -15.63 2.22
C SER A 309 -16.15 -14.26 2.23
N ASP A 310 -14.90 -14.20 2.71
CA ASP A 310 -14.12 -12.96 2.76
C ASP A 310 -13.68 -12.52 1.35
N HIS A 311 -13.33 -13.45 0.45
CA HIS A 311 -13.05 -13.18 -0.96
C HIS A 311 -14.30 -12.71 -1.71
N LEU A 312 -15.47 -13.33 -1.49
CA LEU A 312 -16.74 -12.87 -2.05
C LEU A 312 -17.11 -11.48 -1.52
N LEU A 313 -16.97 -11.21 -0.22
CA LEU A 313 -17.20 -9.89 0.35
C LEU A 313 -16.25 -8.84 -0.22
N SER A 314 -14.99 -9.19 -0.48
CA SER A 314 -14.04 -8.33 -1.17
C SER A 314 -14.57 -7.92 -2.55
N LEU A 315 -14.98 -8.89 -3.37
CA LEU A 315 -15.56 -8.65 -4.70
C LEU A 315 -16.86 -7.86 -4.63
N ARG A 316 -17.75 -8.17 -3.68
CA ARG A 316 -19.03 -7.46 -3.49
C ARG A 316 -18.83 -5.99 -3.22
N VAL A 317 -17.86 -5.63 -2.37
CA VAL A 317 -17.56 -4.23 -2.03
C VAL A 317 -17.20 -3.39 -3.27
N VAL A 318 -16.57 -4.00 -4.28
CA VAL A 318 -16.13 -3.28 -5.48
C VAL A 318 -17.03 -3.48 -6.71
N LEU A 319 -17.77 -4.58 -6.81
CA LEU A 319 -18.51 -4.96 -8.03
C LEU A 319 -20.02 -5.13 -7.84
N GLU A 320 -20.51 -5.26 -6.61
CA GLU A 320 -21.95 -5.40 -6.34
C GLU A 320 -22.66 -4.04 -6.37
N GLY A 321 -23.95 -4.06 -6.70
CA GLY A 321 -24.81 -2.89 -6.81
C GLY A 321 -25.21 -2.54 -8.25
N ALA A 322 -26.09 -1.55 -8.36
CA ALA A 322 -26.57 -1.08 -9.66
C ALA A 322 -25.42 -0.44 -10.46
N GLY A 323 -25.29 -0.87 -11.71
CA GLY A 323 -24.39 -0.25 -12.71
C GLY A 323 -25.15 -0.02 -14.02
N PRO A 324 -24.53 0.64 -15.01
CA PRO A 324 -25.17 1.00 -16.27
C PRO A 324 -25.89 -0.17 -16.96
N ALA A 325 -25.33 -1.38 -16.89
CA ALA A 325 -25.89 -2.56 -17.55
C ALA A 325 -26.79 -3.41 -16.63
N GLN A 326 -26.91 -3.07 -15.34
CA GLN A 326 -27.64 -3.84 -14.32
C GLN A 326 -27.25 -5.32 -14.26
N LEU A 327 -25.99 -5.65 -14.58
CA LEU A 327 -25.49 -7.03 -14.60
C LEU A 327 -25.05 -7.49 -13.21
N GLY A 328 -25.14 -8.80 -12.98
CA GLY A 328 -24.69 -9.43 -11.74
C GLY A 328 -23.17 -9.44 -11.57
N MET A 329 -22.71 -9.58 -10.32
CA MET A 329 -21.29 -9.60 -9.96
C MET A 329 -20.49 -10.65 -10.74
N ALA A 330 -21.03 -11.86 -10.93
CA ALA A 330 -20.37 -12.95 -11.65
C ALA A 330 -19.99 -12.56 -13.09
N MET A 331 -20.91 -11.90 -13.81
CA MET A 331 -20.65 -11.43 -15.18
C MET A 331 -19.63 -10.29 -15.23
N ARG A 332 -19.62 -9.40 -14.24
CA ARG A 332 -18.61 -8.33 -14.14
C ARG A 332 -17.22 -8.87 -13.86
N VAL A 333 -17.10 -9.86 -12.95
CA VAL A 333 -15.84 -10.57 -12.70
C VAL A 333 -15.35 -11.23 -13.98
N ALA A 334 -16.23 -11.93 -14.69
CA ALA A 334 -15.88 -12.56 -15.97
C ALA A 334 -15.41 -11.53 -17.01
N ALA A 335 -16.07 -10.37 -17.11
CA ALA A 335 -15.68 -9.31 -18.03
C ALA A 335 -14.28 -8.75 -17.75
N LEU A 336 -13.93 -8.63 -16.47
CA LEU A 336 -12.64 -8.10 -16.03
C LEU A 336 -11.50 -9.12 -16.14
N CYS A 337 -11.77 -10.40 -15.89
CA CYS A 337 -10.72 -11.42 -15.79
C CYS A 337 -10.52 -12.26 -17.06
N ALA A 338 -11.46 -12.25 -18.00
CA ALA A 338 -11.45 -13.18 -19.13
C ALA A 338 -11.86 -12.56 -20.47
N GLU A 339 -11.25 -13.08 -21.52
CA GLU A 339 -11.65 -12.84 -22.91
C GLU A 339 -13.08 -13.32 -23.17
N PRO A 340 -13.81 -12.77 -24.16
CA PRO A 340 -15.20 -13.10 -24.43
C PRO A 340 -15.53 -14.60 -24.48
N GLY A 341 -14.64 -15.42 -25.06
CA GLY A 341 -14.84 -16.87 -25.18
C GLY A 341 -14.68 -17.67 -23.88
N GLN A 342 -14.07 -17.09 -22.84
CA GLN A 342 -13.82 -17.75 -21.55
C GLN A 342 -14.72 -17.22 -20.43
N ARG A 343 -15.51 -16.18 -20.68
CA ARG A 343 -16.36 -15.52 -19.67
C ARG A 343 -17.37 -16.44 -19.03
N GLU A 344 -17.97 -17.35 -19.79
CA GLU A 344 -18.93 -18.31 -19.25
C GLU A 344 -18.29 -19.24 -18.20
N SER A 345 -17.04 -19.66 -18.46
CA SER A 345 -16.27 -20.47 -17.51
C SER A 345 -15.99 -19.71 -16.22
N VAL A 346 -15.48 -18.46 -16.33
CA VAL A 346 -15.20 -17.62 -15.16
C VAL A 346 -16.46 -17.24 -14.39
N LYS A 347 -17.55 -16.91 -15.09
CA LYS A 347 -18.88 -16.68 -14.48
C LYS A 347 -19.29 -17.92 -13.67
N GLY A 348 -19.15 -19.12 -14.25
CA GLY A 348 -19.43 -20.39 -13.59
C GLY A 348 -18.63 -20.59 -12.30
N VAL A 349 -17.36 -20.20 -12.24
CA VAL A 349 -16.57 -20.26 -11.00
C VAL A 349 -17.20 -19.41 -9.90
N VAL A 350 -17.61 -18.18 -10.23
CA VAL A 350 -18.23 -17.27 -9.25
C VAL A 350 -19.62 -17.77 -8.81
N ASP A 351 -20.42 -18.29 -9.73
CA ASP A 351 -21.74 -18.85 -9.42
C ASP A 351 -21.63 -20.10 -8.52
N ARG A 352 -20.64 -20.97 -8.76
CA ARG A 352 -20.30 -22.09 -7.87
C ARG A 352 -19.85 -21.59 -6.50
N ALA A 353 -18.98 -20.58 -6.45
CA ALA A 353 -18.54 -19.97 -5.19
C ALA A 353 -19.71 -19.39 -4.36
N LEU A 354 -20.65 -18.69 -5.02
CA LEU A 354 -21.86 -18.17 -4.36
C LEU A 354 -22.78 -19.30 -3.86
N SER A 355 -22.82 -20.43 -4.56
CA SER A 355 -23.60 -21.60 -4.14
C SER A 355 -22.95 -22.30 -2.95
N LEU A 356 -21.62 -22.46 -2.96
CA LEU A 356 -20.85 -22.96 -1.82
C LEU A 356 -20.96 -22.07 -0.59
N GLU A 357 -20.95 -20.74 -0.75
CA GLU A 357 -21.21 -19.83 0.37
C GLU A 357 -22.60 -20.08 0.96
N ARG A 358 -23.64 -20.21 0.12
CA ARG A 358 -24.98 -20.53 0.64
C ARG A 358 -25.01 -21.85 1.40
N GLU A 359 -24.36 -22.89 0.90
CA GLU A 359 -24.21 -24.19 1.60
C GLU A 359 -23.50 -24.05 2.95
N LEU A 360 -22.40 -23.29 3.02
CA LEU A 360 -21.67 -23.06 4.27
C LEU A 360 -22.54 -22.35 5.32
N TRP A 361 -23.47 -21.49 4.87
CA TRP A 361 -24.37 -20.74 5.76
C TRP A 361 -25.64 -21.51 6.13
N SER A 362 -26.20 -22.28 5.20
CA SER A 362 -27.42 -23.06 5.43
C SER A 362 -27.15 -24.43 6.07
N GLY A 363 -25.95 -24.98 5.87
CA GLY A 363 -25.59 -26.36 6.22
C GLY A 363 -26.20 -27.41 5.27
N GLU A 364 -26.91 -27.00 4.21
CA GLU A 364 -27.50 -27.90 3.22
C GLU A 364 -26.59 -27.99 1.99
N PRO A 365 -26.28 -29.21 1.49
CA PRO A 365 -25.38 -29.37 0.35
C PRO A 365 -25.95 -28.70 -0.91
N ALA A 366 -25.17 -27.80 -1.53
CA ALA A 366 -25.57 -27.10 -2.73
C ALA A 366 -25.31 -27.96 -3.98
N GLY A 367 -26.15 -28.98 -4.20
CA GLY A 367 -26.10 -29.82 -5.41
C GLY A 367 -24.84 -30.68 -5.54
N ASP A 368 -24.87 -31.61 -6.50
CA ASP A 368 -23.70 -32.41 -6.89
C ASP A 368 -22.88 -31.62 -7.92
N ASP A 369 -21.90 -30.85 -7.46
CA ASP A 369 -20.85 -30.28 -8.31
C ASP A 369 -19.62 -31.21 -8.30
N ASP A 370 -19.06 -31.52 -9.47
CA ASP A 370 -17.91 -32.42 -9.62
C ASP A 370 -16.59 -31.81 -9.09
N GLN A 371 -16.54 -30.49 -8.88
CA GLN A 371 -15.33 -29.77 -8.49
C GLN A 371 -15.21 -29.64 -6.96
N PRO A 372 -14.05 -29.95 -6.35
CA PRO A 372 -13.90 -29.85 -4.90
C PRO A 372 -14.04 -28.39 -4.43
N PRO A 373 -14.74 -28.11 -3.31
CA PRO A 373 -14.96 -26.75 -2.80
C PRO A 373 -13.69 -25.93 -2.61
N ALA A 374 -12.60 -26.59 -2.21
CA ALA A 374 -11.30 -25.95 -2.05
C ALA A 374 -10.72 -25.44 -3.37
N ALA A 375 -10.95 -26.13 -4.50
CA ALA A 375 -10.48 -25.67 -5.80
C ALA A 375 -11.27 -24.43 -6.26
N THR A 376 -12.59 -24.44 -6.09
CA THR A 376 -13.43 -23.25 -6.38
C THR A 376 -13.01 -22.05 -5.54
N ALA A 377 -12.69 -22.25 -4.25
CA ALA A 377 -12.21 -21.18 -3.38
C ALA A 377 -10.84 -20.63 -3.81
N LEU A 378 -9.91 -21.49 -4.25
CA LEU A 378 -8.62 -21.05 -4.80
C LEU A 378 -8.78 -20.28 -6.12
N GLU A 379 -9.63 -20.76 -7.02
CA GLU A 379 -9.91 -20.06 -8.28
C GLU A 379 -10.53 -18.68 -8.02
N LEU A 380 -11.47 -18.57 -7.08
CA LEU A 380 -12.03 -17.30 -6.67
C LEU A 380 -10.98 -16.37 -6.03
N GLU A 381 -10.10 -16.91 -5.19
CA GLU A 381 -8.98 -16.15 -4.59
C GLU A 381 -8.10 -15.53 -5.67
N GLU A 382 -7.73 -16.29 -6.71
CA GLU A 382 -6.90 -15.78 -7.81
C GLU A 382 -7.64 -14.74 -8.66
N LEU A 383 -8.95 -14.92 -8.93
CA LEU A 383 -9.76 -13.91 -9.61
C LEU A 383 -9.85 -12.61 -8.81
N ALA A 384 -10.07 -12.70 -7.50
CA ALA A 384 -10.09 -11.55 -6.61
C ALA A 384 -8.72 -10.86 -6.56
N ARG A 385 -7.63 -11.63 -6.46
CA ARG A 385 -6.26 -11.10 -6.48
C ARG A 385 -5.98 -10.34 -7.76
N ALA A 386 -6.31 -10.90 -8.93
CA ALA A 386 -6.09 -10.27 -10.23
C ALA A 386 -6.83 -8.93 -10.34
N ILE A 387 -8.12 -8.89 -9.97
CA ILE A 387 -8.92 -7.66 -10.00
C ILE A 387 -8.36 -6.61 -9.05
N LEU A 388 -8.03 -6.99 -7.80
CA LEU A 388 -7.51 -6.05 -6.81
C LEU A 388 -6.11 -5.55 -7.19
N LYS A 389 -5.26 -6.40 -7.77
CA LYS A 389 -3.94 -6.03 -8.29
C LYS A 389 -4.06 -4.95 -9.36
N ASP A 390 -4.90 -5.17 -10.37
CA ASP A 390 -5.10 -4.21 -11.46
C ASP A 390 -5.85 -2.95 -11.01
N ALA A 391 -6.78 -3.06 -10.07
CA ALA A 391 -7.46 -1.91 -9.46
C ALA A 391 -6.53 -1.07 -8.59
N ALA A 392 -5.63 -1.67 -7.82
CA ALA A 392 -4.69 -0.96 -6.97
C ALA A 392 -3.57 -0.30 -7.79
N CYS A 393 -3.12 -0.96 -8.87
CA CYS A 393 -2.33 -0.32 -9.93
C CYS A 393 -3.13 0.72 -10.72
N GLY A 394 -4.47 0.71 -10.57
CA GLY A 394 -5.51 1.51 -11.23
C GLY A 394 -5.46 1.50 -12.74
N HIS A 395 -5.23 0.32 -13.29
CA HIS A 395 -5.48 -0.03 -14.69
C HIS A 395 -6.99 -0.04 -15.00
N LEU A 396 -7.83 -0.34 -13.99
CA LEU A 396 -9.29 -0.48 -14.13
C LEU A 396 -10.09 0.82 -13.90
N GLY A 397 -9.43 1.96 -13.69
CA GLY A 397 -10.09 3.23 -13.35
C GLY A 397 -10.55 3.31 -11.90
N SER A 398 -11.36 4.33 -11.57
CA SER A 398 -11.84 4.56 -10.20
C SER A 398 -13.08 3.74 -9.85
N ASP A 399 -13.97 3.46 -10.80
CA ASP A 399 -15.22 2.69 -10.59
C ASP A 399 -15.23 1.42 -11.43
N LEU A 400 -14.88 0.29 -10.81
CA LEU A 400 -14.73 -1.01 -11.45
C LEU A 400 -16.04 -1.50 -12.09
N ARG A 401 -17.19 -1.11 -11.54
CA ARG A 401 -18.51 -1.51 -12.06
C ARG A 401 -18.77 -0.91 -13.44
N THR A 402 -18.51 0.39 -13.57
CA THR A 402 -18.65 1.10 -14.83
C THR A 402 -17.67 0.53 -15.86
N THR A 403 -16.42 0.28 -15.48
CA THR A 403 -15.43 -0.34 -16.37
C THR A 403 -15.87 -1.73 -16.86
N ALA A 404 -16.39 -2.59 -15.97
CA ALA A 404 -16.88 -3.91 -16.35
C ALA A 404 -18.10 -3.85 -17.28
N ASP A 405 -19.07 -2.99 -16.96
CA ASP A 405 -20.27 -2.80 -17.77
C ASP A 405 -19.91 -2.23 -19.16
N GLU A 406 -18.93 -1.30 -19.24
CA GLU A 406 -18.42 -0.77 -20.51
C GLU A 406 -17.72 -1.84 -21.37
N ILE A 407 -16.91 -2.72 -20.77
CA ILE A 407 -16.28 -3.85 -21.49
C ILE A 407 -17.38 -4.75 -22.11
N LEU A 408 -18.42 -5.07 -21.34
CA LEU A 408 -19.52 -5.92 -21.80
C LEU A 408 -20.36 -5.26 -22.89
N LEU A 409 -20.59 -3.95 -22.79
CA LEU A 409 -21.28 -3.17 -23.81
C LEU A 409 -20.46 -3.06 -25.10
N ALA A 410 -19.14 -2.87 -25.00
CA ALA A 410 -18.24 -2.78 -26.14
C ALA A 410 -18.19 -4.10 -26.94
N ASP A 411 -18.15 -5.22 -26.23
CA ASP A 411 -18.12 -6.57 -26.83
C ASP A 411 -19.51 -7.03 -27.32
N GLY A 412 -20.53 -6.17 -27.19
CA GLY A 412 -21.86 -6.38 -27.76
C GLY A 412 -22.73 -7.37 -27.00
N LEU A 413 -22.56 -7.50 -25.68
CA LEU A 413 -23.28 -8.49 -24.84
C LEU A 413 -23.29 -9.90 -25.46
N ALA A 414 -22.27 -10.24 -26.27
CA ALA A 414 -22.26 -11.47 -27.07
C ALA A 414 -22.10 -12.76 -26.24
N VAL A 415 -22.18 -12.65 -24.91
CA VAL A 415 -22.16 -13.79 -23.99
C VAL A 415 -23.61 -14.26 -23.83
N GLY A 416 -23.86 -15.49 -24.29
CA GLY A 416 -25.16 -16.11 -24.35
C GLY A 416 -25.93 -16.10 -23.04
N GLU A 417 -26.96 -15.27 -22.99
CA GLU A 417 -28.20 -15.52 -22.25
C GLU A 417 -29.33 -14.86 -23.04
N GLY A 418 -29.39 -15.24 -24.31
CA GLY A 418 -30.40 -14.84 -25.26
C GLY A 418 -30.37 -15.83 -26.38
N ALA A 419 -31.16 -16.91 -26.25
CA ALA A 419 -31.67 -17.55 -27.45
C ALA A 419 -32.21 -16.43 -28.34
N ILE A 420 -31.61 -16.25 -29.51
CA ILE A 420 -31.98 -15.24 -30.50
C ILE A 420 -33.47 -15.39 -30.91
N GLU A 421 -34.10 -16.51 -30.55
CA GLU A 421 -35.52 -16.78 -30.72
C GLU A 421 -36.47 -15.95 -29.83
N GLN A 422 -36.00 -15.22 -28.81
CA GLN A 422 -36.93 -14.53 -27.88
C GLN A 422 -36.78 -13.01 -27.73
N ARG A 423 -36.04 -12.34 -28.63
CA ARG A 423 -35.98 -10.87 -28.67
C ARG A 423 -36.16 -10.36 -30.10
N GLY A 424 -37.41 -10.36 -30.56
CA GLY A 424 -37.75 -9.76 -31.85
C GLY A 424 -39.14 -10.03 -32.44
N GLU A 425 -40.05 -10.76 -31.78
CA GLU A 425 -41.41 -11.01 -32.32
C GLU A 425 -42.45 -9.92 -32.02
N THR A 426 -42.03 -8.71 -31.62
CA THR A 426 -42.96 -7.58 -31.46
C THR A 426 -42.58 -6.41 -32.36
N ALA A 427 -42.74 -6.58 -33.67
CA ALA A 427 -43.12 -5.49 -34.58
C ALA A 427 -43.41 -6.06 -35.97
N GLU A 428 -44.66 -6.48 -36.15
CA GLU A 428 -45.31 -6.62 -37.45
C GLU A 428 -45.15 -5.32 -38.26
N TRP A 429 -44.28 -5.35 -39.26
CA TRP A 429 -44.40 -4.50 -40.45
C TRP A 429 -44.24 -5.39 -41.68
N GLN A 430 -45.23 -6.25 -41.91
CA GLN A 430 -45.50 -6.76 -43.25
C GLN A 430 -46.48 -5.80 -43.92
N PRO A 431 -46.10 -5.11 -45.02
CA PRO A 431 -47.07 -4.40 -45.85
C PRO A 431 -47.93 -5.45 -46.55
N GLY A 432 -49.24 -5.19 -46.54
CA GLY A 432 -50.26 -6.20 -46.77
C GLY A 432 -50.32 -6.79 -48.17
N ASP A 433 -51.00 -7.92 -48.25
CA ASP A 433 -52.13 -8.12 -49.15
C ASP A 433 -52.95 -9.31 -48.66
N GLU A 434 -54.26 -9.27 -48.96
CA GLU A 434 -55.29 -10.32 -48.81
C GLU A 434 -56.12 -10.31 -47.51
N GLU A 435 -57.27 -9.61 -47.59
CA GLU A 435 -58.50 -9.98 -46.87
C GLU A 435 -58.85 -11.45 -47.18
N PRO A 436 -59.27 -12.23 -46.16
CA PRO A 436 -60.65 -12.73 -46.25
C PRO A 436 -61.35 -12.88 -44.89
N GLY A 437 -62.65 -12.54 -44.90
CA GLY A 437 -63.68 -13.42 -44.34
C GLY A 437 -64.06 -13.27 -42.86
N LEU A 438 -64.95 -12.31 -42.61
CA LEU A 438 -65.84 -12.30 -41.45
C LEU A 438 -66.67 -13.60 -41.31
N ALA A 439 -66.65 -14.21 -40.12
CA ALA A 439 -67.80 -14.76 -39.36
C ALA A 439 -67.33 -15.56 -38.11
N PRO A 440 -68.19 -15.81 -37.11
CA PRO A 440 -68.76 -14.86 -36.16
C PRO A 440 -68.35 -15.18 -34.71
N GLU A 441 -68.55 -14.20 -33.83
CA GLU A 441 -68.26 -14.22 -32.39
C GLU A 441 -69.02 -15.34 -31.66
N GLY A 442 -68.28 -16.12 -30.86
CA GLY A 442 -68.85 -16.99 -29.84
C GLY A 442 -69.01 -16.22 -28.54
N GLU A 443 -70.26 -16.00 -28.14
CA GLU A 443 -70.66 -15.51 -26.82
C GLU A 443 -70.11 -16.45 -25.73
N LEU A 444 -69.28 -15.92 -24.84
CA LEU A 444 -68.97 -16.52 -23.55
C LEU A 444 -69.84 -15.83 -22.51
N ASP A 445 -70.94 -16.50 -22.16
CA ASP A 445 -71.76 -16.18 -20.98
C ASP A 445 -70.91 -16.38 -19.73
N VAL A 446 -70.63 -15.28 -19.02
CA VAL A 446 -70.11 -15.31 -17.66
C VAL A 446 -71.26 -14.94 -16.74
N ASP A 447 -71.80 -15.94 -16.04
CA ASP A 447 -72.82 -15.79 -15.00
C ASP A 447 -72.31 -14.88 -13.87
N LEU A 448 -72.72 -13.61 -13.91
CA LEU A 448 -72.57 -12.63 -12.83
C LEU A 448 -73.80 -12.63 -11.94
N ASP A 449 -74.03 -13.73 -11.21
CA ASP A 449 -74.99 -13.77 -10.11
C ASP A 449 -74.48 -14.75 -9.03
N ALA A 450 -73.48 -14.30 -8.27
CA ALA A 450 -73.14 -14.88 -6.98
C ALA A 450 -72.99 -13.75 -5.96
N ASP A 451 -74.08 -13.52 -5.24
CA ASP A 451 -74.23 -12.66 -4.08
C ASP A 451 -73.26 -13.08 -2.95
N PRO A 452 -72.24 -12.28 -2.59
CA PRO A 452 -71.47 -12.53 -1.38
C PRO A 452 -72.29 -12.05 -0.17
N GLY A 453 -72.86 -13.00 0.56
CA GLY A 453 -73.61 -12.76 1.78
C GLY A 453 -72.80 -11.93 2.81
N PRO A 454 -73.48 -11.12 3.63
CA PRO A 454 -72.84 -10.34 4.68
C PRO A 454 -72.57 -11.28 5.84
N ASP A 455 -71.30 -11.55 6.16
CA ASP A 455 -70.80 -11.98 7.49
C ASP A 455 -69.31 -12.36 7.38
N ALA A 456 -68.47 -11.42 6.96
CA ALA A 456 -67.03 -11.49 7.18
C ALA A 456 -66.68 -10.40 8.19
N ASP A 457 -66.67 -10.78 9.48
CA ASP A 457 -66.14 -10.00 10.59
C ASP A 457 -64.68 -9.63 10.31
N TRP A 458 -64.48 -8.41 9.83
CA TRP A 458 -63.18 -7.76 9.89
C TRP A 458 -63.00 -7.24 11.32
N PRO A 459 -61.91 -7.60 12.02
CA PRO A 459 -61.67 -7.08 13.37
C PRO A 459 -61.59 -5.56 13.32
N SER A 460 -62.37 -4.90 14.18
CA SER A 460 -62.36 -3.45 14.33
C SER A 460 -60.99 -2.96 14.77
N ASP A 461 -60.59 -1.78 14.28
CA ASP A 461 -59.30 -1.12 14.56
C ASP A 461 -58.96 -0.94 16.06
N ASP A 462 -59.92 -1.15 16.97
CA ASP A 462 -59.71 -1.12 18.42
C ASP A 462 -59.09 -2.42 19.00
N GLU A 463 -58.99 -3.53 18.24
CA GLU A 463 -58.35 -4.78 18.69
C GLU A 463 -56.90 -4.97 18.22
N VAL A 464 -56.38 -4.10 17.34
CA VAL A 464 -54.96 -4.14 16.90
C VAL A 464 -54.04 -3.45 17.91
N GLU A 465 -54.60 -2.70 18.87
CA GLU A 465 -53.83 -1.92 19.86
C GLU A 465 -53.46 -2.67 21.16
N GLN A 466 -53.74 -3.98 21.28
CA GLN A 466 -53.36 -4.79 22.45
C GLN A 466 -52.25 -5.83 22.20
N ALA A 467 -51.65 -5.88 21.01
CA ALA A 467 -50.56 -6.81 20.70
C ALA A 467 -49.15 -6.21 20.82
N TYR A 468 -49.01 -4.91 21.05
CA TYR A 468 -47.72 -4.26 21.31
C TYR A 468 -47.61 -3.87 22.78
N GLY A 469 -46.86 -4.66 23.55
CA GLY A 469 -46.38 -4.25 24.86
C GLY A 469 -45.57 -2.94 24.78
N PRO A 470 -45.44 -2.20 25.89
CA PRO A 470 -44.83 -0.87 25.88
C PRO A 470 -43.40 -0.94 25.33
N GLN A 471 -43.13 -0.14 24.29
CA GLN A 471 -41.78 0.05 23.79
C GLN A 471 -40.90 0.66 24.90
N PRO A 472 -39.67 0.17 25.11
CA PRO A 472 -38.75 0.80 26.03
C PRO A 472 -38.42 2.21 25.50
N VAL A 473 -38.73 3.20 26.32
CA VAL A 473 -38.27 4.58 26.16
C VAL A 473 -36.75 4.57 26.29
N TRP A 474 -36.04 4.81 25.18
CA TRP A 474 -34.61 5.09 25.24
C TRP A 474 -34.43 6.51 25.79
N GLU A 475 -34.38 6.64 27.11
CA GLU A 475 -33.79 7.79 27.77
C GLU A 475 -32.30 7.83 27.40
N GLN A 476 -31.86 8.92 26.76
CA GLN A 476 -30.45 9.17 26.52
C GLN A 476 -29.74 9.31 27.87
N PRO A 477 -28.75 8.47 28.21
CA PRO A 477 -27.95 8.69 29.38
C PRO A 477 -26.91 9.76 29.06
N THR A 478 -27.22 11.01 29.40
CA THR A 478 -26.18 12.00 29.68
C THR A 478 -25.59 11.66 31.04
N GLN A 479 -24.50 10.89 31.08
CA GLN A 479 -23.57 10.93 32.20
C GLN A 479 -22.19 10.39 31.81
N ALA A 480 -21.20 11.24 32.08
CA ALA A 480 -19.78 10.97 31.97
C ALA A 480 -19.38 9.78 32.84
N TYR A 481 -18.64 8.83 32.27
CA TYR A 481 -17.94 7.81 33.05
C TYR A 481 -16.47 8.19 33.19
N SER A 482 -16.10 8.37 34.45
CA SER A 482 -14.74 8.37 34.99
C SER A 482 -14.09 7.00 34.82
N LEU A 483 -12.82 7.02 34.41
CA LEU A 483 -11.90 5.89 34.39
C LEU A 483 -11.66 5.38 35.83
N GLY A 484 -12.04 4.14 36.11
CA GLY A 484 -11.72 3.45 37.35
C GLY A 484 -12.37 2.08 37.41
N GLU A 485 -11.58 1.06 37.79
CA GLU A 485 -11.98 -0.33 38.08
C GLU A 485 -12.03 -1.28 36.86
N ARG A 486 -10.85 -1.86 36.58
CA ARG A 486 -10.68 -3.08 35.79
C ARG A 486 -10.70 -4.29 36.72
N PHE A 487 -11.33 -5.35 36.22
CA PHE A 487 -11.62 -6.65 36.80
C PHE A 487 -10.41 -7.45 37.29
N ASP A 488 -10.59 -8.12 38.43
CA ASP A 488 -9.80 -9.22 38.99
C ASP A 488 -9.96 -10.51 38.16
N ALA A 489 -9.20 -10.67 37.08
CA ALA A 489 -9.14 -11.92 36.31
C ALA A 489 -7.82 -12.69 36.49
N ASP A 490 -6.83 -12.09 37.16
CA ASP A 490 -5.49 -12.69 37.33
C ASP A 490 -5.39 -13.59 38.58
N ALA A 491 -6.33 -13.47 39.54
CA ALA A 491 -6.28 -14.22 40.80
C ALA A 491 -6.75 -15.69 40.67
N GLU A 492 -7.57 -16.02 39.68
CA GLU A 492 -8.08 -17.38 39.49
C GLU A 492 -7.07 -18.30 38.78
N ILE A 493 -6.20 -17.73 37.94
CA ILE A 493 -5.15 -18.46 37.21
C ILE A 493 -3.96 -18.79 38.13
N GLU A 494 -3.67 -17.93 39.12
CA GLU A 494 -2.58 -18.13 40.07
C GLU A 494 -2.89 -19.26 41.07
N ALA A 495 -4.18 -19.48 41.40
CA ALA A 495 -4.61 -20.55 42.32
C ALA A 495 -4.59 -21.95 41.68
N GLU A 496 -4.85 -22.09 40.37
CA GLU A 496 -4.71 -23.38 39.66
C GLU A 496 -3.24 -23.79 39.48
N ALA A 497 -2.34 -22.82 39.26
CA ALA A 497 -0.90 -23.09 39.13
C ALA A 497 -0.24 -23.51 40.47
N GLU A 498 -0.73 -22.99 41.60
CA GLU A 498 -0.24 -23.38 42.94
C GLU A 498 -0.69 -24.80 43.32
N ALA A 499 -1.88 -25.24 42.90
CA ALA A 499 -2.43 -26.56 43.18
C ALA A 499 -1.77 -27.69 42.35
N GLU A 500 -1.34 -27.42 41.11
CA GLU A 500 -0.59 -28.39 40.29
C GLU A 500 0.86 -28.59 40.78
N ALA A 501 1.48 -27.55 41.36
CA ALA A 501 2.84 -27.63 41.89
C ALA A 501 2.96 -28.43 43.19
N GLU A 502 1.90 -28.49 44.01
CA GLU A 502 1.89 -29.31 45.23
C GLU A 502 1.62 -30.81 44.95
N ALA A 503 1.01 -31.15 43.81
CA ALA A 503 0.71 -32.54 43.44
C ALA A 503 1.93 -33.32 42.92
N GLU A 504 2.97 -32.65 42.42
CA GLU A 504 4.19 -33.31 41.89
C GLU A 504 5.26 -33.59 42.96
N VAL A 505 5.09 -33.17 44.22
CA VAL A 505 6.13 -33.35 45.26
C VAL A 505 6.03 -34.69 46.02
N GLU A 506 4.97 -35.49 45.82
CA GLU A 506 4.78 -36.76 46.56
C GLU A 506 5.17 -38.05 45.80
N ALA A 507 5.96 -37.95 44.72
CA ALA A 507 6.43 -39.12 43.97
C ALA A 507 7.96 -39.17 43.75
N GLY A 508 8.66 -39.80 44.70
CA GLY A 508 10.03 -40.31 44.55
C GLY A 508 11.14 -39.27 44.81
N GLY A 509 12.16 -39.50 45.62
CA GLY A 509 12.79 -40.75 46.01
C GLY A 509 14.30 -40.65 45.76
N ASP A 510 15.02 -40.17 46.77
CA ASP A 510 16.42 -40.46 47.14
C ASP A 510 17.57 -40.24 46.12
N GLY A 511 18.53 -39.37 46.46
CA GLY A 511 19.85 -39.34 45.79
C GLY A 511 20.63 -38.02 45.78
N GLY A 512 21.26 -37.67 46.91
CA GLY A 512 22.60 -37.05 47.06
C GLY A 512 23.20 -35.99 46.09
N LEU A 513 23.55 -34.85 46.72
CA LEU A 513 24.77 -34.02 46.58
C LEU A 513 24.78 -32.76 45.67
N ASP A 514 25.10 -31.65 46.36
CA ASP A 514 25.78 -30.40 46.02
C ASP A 514 25.12 -29.22 45.25
N ALA A 515 25.01 -28.12 46.00
CA ALA A 515 24.98 -26.69 45.64
C ALA A 515 23.92 -26.19 44.64
N ALA A 516 22.76 -25.80 45.16
CA ALA A 516 21.71 -25.09 44.42
C ALA A 516 22.02 -23.58 44.26
N PRO A 517 21.77 -22.97 43.08
CA PRO A 517 21.78 -21.51 42.90
C PRO A 517 20.55 -20.85 43.57
N PRO A 518 20.60 -19.55 43.92
CA PRO A 518 19.48 -18.87 44.58
C PRO A 518 18.24 -18.82 43.68
N ARG A 519 17.07 -19.05 44.27
CA ARG A 519 15.78 -19.08 43.55
C ARG A 519 15.34 -17.66 43.14
N PRO A 520 14.55 -17.52 42.05
CA PRO A 520 14.21 -16.22 41.44
C PRO A 520 13.40 -15.25 42.33
N ILE A 521 12.77 -15.76 43.40
CA ILE A 521 11.87 -14.96 44.27
C ILE A 521 12.67 -14.03 45.22
N ASP A 522 13.92 -14.37 45.56
CA ASP A 522 14.75 -13.55 46.46
C ASP A 522 15.36 -12.31 45.77
N LEU A 523 15.43 -12.31 44.43
CA LEU A 523 15.92 -11.16 43.65
C LEU A 523 14.87 -10.05 43.49
N PHE A 524 13.58 -10.38 43.55
CA PHE A 524 12.51 -9.39 43.42
C PHE A 524 12.30 -8.56 44.69
N ARG A 525 12.50 -9.15 45.88
CA ARG A 525 12.37 -8.44 47.16
C ARG A 525 13.49 -7.42 47.38
N ALA A 526 14.73 -7.76 46.99
CA ALA A 526 15.90 -6.88 47.08
C ALA A 526 15.90 -5.71 46.06
N SER A 527 15.02 -5.75 45.05
CA SER A 527 14.87 -4.70 44.04
C SER A 527 13.79 -3.67 44.42
N ARG A 528 12.72 -4.11 45.13
CA ARG A 528 11.68 -3.19 45.64
C ARG A 528 12.17 -2.26 46.74
N GLU A 529 13.05 -2.73 47.62
CA GLU A 529 13.62 -1.88 48.68
C GLU A 529 14.53 -0.77 48.12
N ARG A 530 15.22 -1.00 46.98
CA ARG A 530 16.06 0.02 46.32
C ARG A 530 15.27 1.07 45.56
N ILE A 531 14.04 0.79 45.15
CA ILE A 531 13.18 1.74 44.43
C ILE A 531 12.44 2.65 45.42
N ALA A 532 12.15 2.17 46.63
CA ALA A 532 11.53 2.99 47.68
C ALA A 532 12.50 4.04 48.27
N GLU A 533 13.80 3.79 48.27
CA GLU A 533 14.81 4.69 48.85
C GLU A 533 15.23 5.84 47.90
N ARG A 534 14.82 5.82 46.62
CA ARG A 534 15.20 6.82 45.61
C ARG A 534 14.12 7.88 45.31
N ALA A 535 12.99 7.84 46.03
CA ALA A 535 11.84 8.73 45.81
C ALA A 535 11.79 9.94 46.78
N GLU A 536 12.92 10.60 47.00
CA GLU A 536 12.98 11.95 47.57
C GLU A 536 13.70 12.87 46.59
N LEU A 537 12.98 13.37 45.57
CA LEU A 537 13.46 14.40 44.65
C LEU A 537 12.57 15.63 44.78
N GLN A 538 13.22 16.73 45.16
CA GLN A 538 12.65 18.06 45.38
C GLN A 538 12.01 18.63 44.10
N VAL A 539 10.83 19.22 44.26
CA VAL A 539 10.14 20.04 43.26
C VAL A 539 10.81 21.42 43.21
N PRO A 540 11.32 21.91 42.06
CA PRO A 540 11.78 23.29 41.90
C PRO A 540 10.60 24.24 41.72
N GLU A 541 10.70 25.44 42.30
CA GLU A 541 9.67 26.49 42.30
C GLU A 541 9.43 27.16 40.93
N GLU A 542 8.23 27.72 40.78
CA GLU A 542 7.65 28.40 39.63
C GLU A 542 8.28 29.78 39.34
N GLU A 543 9.36 29.86 38.55
CA GLU A 543 9.77 31.13 37.91
C GLU A 543 10.39 30.86 36.53
N ASP A 544 9.56 30.57 35.51
CA ASP A 544 9.87 30.87 34.10
C ASP A 544 8.64 30.61 33.22
N ARG A 545 7.72 31.58 33.19
CA ARG A 545 6.59 31.62 32.25
C ARG A 545 7.05 32.29 30.95
N ILE A 546 7.21 31.50 29.90
CA ILE A 546 7.47 31.97 28.53
C ILE A 546 6.23 32.73 28.01
N SER A 547 6.42 34.02 27.72
CA SER A 547 5.43 34.90 27.10
C SER A 547 5.45 34.73 25.58
N PHE A 548 4.42 34.12 25.00
CA PHE A 548 4.19 34.12 23.55
C PHE A 548 3.65 35.49 23.11
N GLN A 549 4.33 36.14 22.16
CA GLN A 549 3.75 37.22 21.37
C GLN A 549 3.15 36.65 20.08
N PRO A 550 1.94 37.05 19.68
CA PRO A 550 1.36 36.63 18.41
C PRO A 550 1.99 37.44 17.25
N GLU A 551 2.59 36.74 16.29
CA GLU A 551 3.01 37.32 15.01
C GLU A 551 1.81 37.48 14.05
N ASP A 552 1.93 38.45 13.13
CA ASP A 552 0.88 39.02 12.30
C ASP A 552 0.30 38.04 11.26
N ALA A 553 -1.00 37.79 11.33
CA ALA A 553 -1.79 36.87 10.49
C ALA A 553 -2.01 37.32 9.03
N ARG A 554 -1.13 38.13 8.45
CA ARG A 554 -1.29 38.65 7.07
C ARG A 554 -0.40 37.98 6.02
N ASP A 555 0.67 37.32 6.44
CA ASP A 555 1.60 36.67 5.50
C ASP A 555 1.18 35.24 5.11
N GLU A 556 0.28 34.61 5.88
CA GLU A 556 -0.19 33.23 5.59
C GLU A 556 -1.21 33.14 4.44
N GLU A 557 -2.03 34.17 4.20
CA GLU A 557 -3.02 34.13 3.11
C GLU A 557 -2.37 34.21 1.73
N ASP A 558 -1.26 34.94 1.60
CA ASP A 558 -0.52 35.08 0.33
C ASP A 558 0.29 33.81 -0.01
N GLU A 559 0.81 33.08 0.99
CA GLU A 559 1.46 31.78 0.78
C GLU A 559 0.47 30.67 0.39
N VAL A 560 -0.74 30.69 0.96
CA VAL A 560 -1.80 29.73 0.62
C VAL A 560 -2.32 29.97 -0.80
N ALA A 561 -2.43 31.23 -1.23
CA ALA A 561 -2.81 31.57 -2.60
C ALA A 561 -1.74 31.13 -3.63
N GLN A 562 -0.46 31.33 -3.34
CA GLN A 562 0.65 30.90 -4.22
C GLN A 562 0.77 29.37 -4.31
N ARG A 563 0.50 28.63 -3.22
CA ARG A 563 0.42 27.16 -3.25
C ARG A 563 -0.75 26.65 -4.09
N ALA A 564 -1.90 27.32 -4.08
CA ALA A 564 -3.06 26.91 -4.87
C ALA A 564 -2.83 27.11 -6.38
N GLU A 565 -2.11 28.16 -6.77
CA GLU A 565 -1.77 28.43 -8.18
C GLU A 565 -0.74 27.42 -8.72
N ALA A 566 0.27 27.05 -7.91
CA ALA A 566 1.26 26.02 -8.26
C ALA A 566 0.64 24.62 -8.45
N VAL A 567 -0.42 24.29 -7.71
CA VAL A 567 -1.15 23.01 -7.84
C VAL A 567 -2.00 22.97 -9.13
N SER A 568 -2.49 24.12 -9.59
CA SER A 568 -3.28 24.23 -10.83
C SER A 568 -2.42 24.11 -12.10
N ASP A 569 -1.21 24.69 -12.06
CA ASP A 569 -0.20 24.58 -13.14
C ASP A 569 0.37 23.16 -13.26
N TRP A 570 0.49 22.45 -12.12
CA TRP A 570 0.90 21.03 -12.10
C TRP A 570 -0.15 20.11 -12.74
N ARG A 571 -1.44 20.47 -12.68
CA ARG A 571 -2.54 19.68 -13.26
C ARG A 571 -2.61 19.71 -14.79
N HIS A 572 -2.13 20.79 -15.41
CA HIS A 572 -2.18 20.97 -16.87
C HIS A 572 -0.97 20.36 -17.61
N SER A 573 0.12 20.05 -16.90
CA SER A 573 1.36 19.54 -17.51
C SER A 573 1.40 18.01 -17.66
N ARG A 574 0.28 17.30 -17.43
CA ARG A 574 0.21 15.83 -17.42
C ARG A 574 -0.55 15.26 -18.62
N GLU A 575 -0.23 15.73 -19.83
CA GLU A 575 -0.40 14.91 -21.02
C GLU A 575 0.65 13.79 -20.98
N LEU A 576 0.18 12.58 -20.75
CA LEU A 576 0.95 11.38 -20.45
C LEU A 576 1.80 10.94 -21.65
N GLU A 577 3.13 10.96 -21.52
CA GLU A 577 3.96 10.05 -22.31
C GLU A 577 3.81 8.61 -21.78
N PRO A 578 3.49 7.63 -22.64
CA PRO A 578 3.36 6.24 -22.21
C PRO A 578 4.74 5.64 -21.96
N ALA A 579 5.07 5.43 -20.68
CA ALA A 579 6.22 4.62 -20.28
C ALA A 579 5.97 3.16 -20.69
N MET A 580 6.78 2.66 -21.62
CA MET A 580 6.81 1.27 -22.03
C MET A 580 7.16 0.36 -20.83
N VAL A 581 6.20 -0.47 -20.41
CA VAL A 581 6.41 -1.63 -19.55
C VAL A 581 5.89 -2.84 -20.32
N ALA A 582 6.79 -3.73 -20.70
CA ALA A 582 6.50 -5.12 -21.08
C ALA A 582 6.70 -5.96 -19.79
N GLU A 583 5.87 -6.93 -19.42
CA GLU A 583 4.76 -7.61 -20.08
C GLU A 583 3.41 -7.16 -19.50
N SER A 584 2.44 -6.94 -20.38
CA SER A 584 1.11 -6.47 -20.04
C SER A 584 0.32 -7.56 -19.32
N SER A 585 -0.33 -7.20 -18.20
CA SER A 585 -1.36 -8.03 -17.59
C SER A 585 -2.33 -8.51 -18.69
N PRO A 586 -2.75 -9.79 -18.74
CA PRO A 586 -3.70 -10.29 -19.73
C PRO A 586 -4.98 -9.44 -19.81
N VAL A 587 -5.39 -8.85 -18.69
CA VAL A 587 -6.53 -7.93 -18.60
C VAL A 587 -6.21 -6.59 -19.27
N PHE A 588 -4.99 -6.08 -19.10
CA PHE A 588 -4.53 -4.86 -19.78
C PHE A 588 -4.43 -5.06 -21.30
N GLU A 589 -3.92 -6.22 -21.75
CA GLU A 589 -3.91 -6.58 -23.16
C GLU A 589 -5.32 -6.61 -23.74
N LEU A 590 -6.28 -7.20 -23.00
CA LEU A 590 -7.68 -7.25 -23.41
C LEU A 590 -8.29 -5.84 -23.52
N ILE A 591 -8.00 -4.95 -22.57
CA ILE A 591 -8.48 -3.56 -22.58
C ILE A 591 -7.89 -2.80 -23.77
N GLU A 592 -6.59 -2.92 -24.03
CA GLU A 592 -5.93 -2.27 -25.16
C GLU A 592 -6.41 -2.84 -26.50
N GLN A 593 -6.66 -4.14 -26.58
CA GLN A 593 -7.27 -4.79 -27.75
C GLN A 593 -8.69 -4.28 -28.00
N SER A 594 -9.55 -4.22 -26.97
CA SER A 594 -10.89 -3.63 -27.07
C SER A 594 -10.87 -2.16 -27.50
N ARG A 595 -9.89 -1.37 -27.01
CA ARG A 595 -9.68 0.02 -27.46
C ARG A 595 -9.22 0.11 -28.90
N ALA A 596 -8.35 -0.79 -29.35
CA ALA A 596 -7.91 -0.86 -30.74
C ALA A 596 -9.07 -1.25 -31.67
N GLU A 597 -9.91 -2.20 -31.27
CA GLU A 597 -11.10 -2.60 -32.03
C GLU A 597 -12.14 -1.48 -32.12
N ARG A 598 -12.32 -0.70 -31.04
CA ARG A 598 -13.16 0.51 -31.06
C ARG A 598 -12.65 1.55 -32.05
N ARG A 599 -11.36 1.89 -32.00
CA ARG A 599 -10.76 2.82 -32.97
C ARG A 599 -10.98 2.34 -34.42
N SER A 600 -10.77 1.05 -34.68
CA SER A 600 -11.03 0.45 -35.99
C SER A 600 -12.51 0.48 -36.40
N ARG A 601 -13.44 0.30 -35.45
CA ARG A 601 -14.88 0.39 -35.71
C ARG A 601 -15.32 1.83 -35.96
N ASP A 602 -14.85 2.76 -35.14
CA ASP A 602 -15.14 4.19 -35.26
C ASP A 602 -14.59 4.74 -36.57
N GLU A 603 -13.39 4.34 -37.01
CA GLU A 603 -12.85 4.70 -38.33
C GLU A 603 -13.73 4.19 -39.48
N ARG A 604 -14.22 2.93 -39.40
CA ARG A 604 -15.13 2.36 -40.41
C ARG A 604 -16.50 3.03 -40.42
N VAL A 605 -17.01 3.41 -39.26
CA VAL A 605 -18.32 4.05 -39.10
C VAL A 605 -18.26 5.54 -39.43
N ALA A 606 -17.12 6.21 -39.21
CA ALA A 606 -16.91 7.61 -39.54
C ALA A 606 -17.01 7.90 -41.05
N GLU A 607 -16.81 6.90 -41.92
CA GLU A 607 -17.05 7.01 -43.36
C GLU A 607 -18.51 6.77 -43.77
N LEU A 608 -19.31 6.14 -42.91
CA LEU A 608 -20.73 5.84 -43.18
C LEU A 608 -21.66 7.00 -42.81
N PHE A 609 -21.25 7.88 -41.90
CA PHE A 609 -22.00 9.07 -41.53
C PHE A 609 -21.34 10.34 -42.10
N PRO A 610 -22.08 11.23 -42.78
CA PRO A 610 -21.52 12.48 -43.26
C PRO A 610 -20.98 13.29 -42.07
N ARG A 611 -19.74 13.79 -42.21
CA ARG A 611 -19.10 14.60 -41.17
C ARG A 611 -20.01 15.77 -40.80
N PRO A 612 -20.17 16.09 -39.51
CA PRO A 612 -21.11 17.13 -39.05
C PRO A 612 -20.85 18.51 -39.68
N GLU A 613 -19.61 18.79 -40.09
CA GLU A 613 -19.22 20.01 -40.81
C GLU A 613 -19.86 20.14 -42.21
N ALA A 614 -20.36 19.05 -42.79
CA ALA A 614 -21.00 19.03 -44.11
C ALA A 614 -22.54 19.09 -44.05
N CYS A 615 -23.13 19.09 -42.84
CA CYS A 615 -24.56 19.10 -42.63
C CYS A 615 -25.02 20.47 -42.12
N ASP A 616 -25.08 21.46 -43.01
CA ASP A 616 -25.64 22.79 -42.74
C ASP A 616 -27.19 22.73 -42.77
N TRP A 617 -27.80 22.14 -41.72
CA TRP A 617 -29.25 22.10 -41.56
C TRP A 617 -29.70 23.38 -40.87
N ASN A 618 -30.10 24.37 -41.65
CA ASN A 618 -30.70 25.61 -41.16
C ASN A 618 -32.14 25.33 -40.66
N VAL A 619 -32.24 24.80 -39.44
CA VAL A 619 -33.52 24.60 -38.76
C VAL A 619 -33.98 25.96 -38.22
N ARG A 620 -34.98 26.57 -38.87
CA ARG A 620 -35.69 27.73 -38.32
C ARG A 620 -36.32 27.33 -37.00
N GLU A 621 -35.86 27.95 -35.91
CA GLU A 621 -36.46 27.80 -34.59
C GLU A 621 -37.97 28.09 -34.66
N LEU A 622 -38.78 27.07 -34.40
CA LEU A 622 -40.21 27.22 -34.16
C LEU A 622 -40.40 27.83 -32.78
N ALA A 623 -40.64 29.14 -32.74
CA ALA A 623 -41.00 29.84 -31.51
C ALA A 623 -42.35 29.30 -30.98
N TYR A 624 -42.33 28.53 -29.90
CA TYR A 624 -43.53 28.14 -29.18
C TYR A 624 -44.12 29.37 -28.46
N ALA A 625 -45.28 29.82 -28.92
CA ALA A 625 -46.06 30.82 -28.20
C ALA A 625 -46.59 30.20 -26.89
N ARG A 626 -46.05 30.62 -25.74
CA ARG A 626 -46.63 30.29 -24.44
C ARG A 626 -47.98 30.99 -24.32
N ARG A 627 -49.07 30.23 -24.34
CA ARG A 627 -50.40 30.70 -23.93
C ARG A 627 -50.38 30.96 -22.42
N SER A 628 -50.76 32.17 -22.01
CA SER A 628 -50.94 32.55 -20.61
C SER A 628 -52.21 31.88 -20.04
N PRO A 629 -52.27 31.50 -18.75
CA PRO A 629 -53.35 30.67 -18.21
C PRO A 629 -54.64 31.42 -17.81
N ASP A 630 -54.81 32.69 -18.20
CA ASP A 630 -55.89 33.55 -17.67
C ASP A 630 -57.08 33.81 -18.64
N ASP A 631 -57.18 33.06 -19.74
CA ASP A 631 -58.41 33.07 -20.57
C ASP A 631 -59.13 31.72 -20.47
N ALA A 632 -59.93 31.58 -19.40
CA ALA A 632 -61.00 30.59 -19.24
C ALA A 632 -62.33 31.32 -18.99
#